data_AF-A0A929F974-F1
#
_entry.id   AF-A0A929F974-F1
#
_cell.length_a   1.000
_cell.length_b   1.000
_cell.length_c   1.000
_cell.angle_alpha   90.00
_cell.angle_beta   90.00
_cell.angle_gamma   90.00
#
_symmetry.space_group_name_H-M   'P 1'
#
loop_
_entity.id
_entity.type
_entity.pdbx_description
1 polymer ?
#
loop_
_entity_poly.entity_id
_entity_poly.type
_entity_poly.pdbx_seq_one_letter_code
_entity_poly.pdbx_strand_id
1 'polypeptide(L)' 'MTIDPVCKMNIDPGKAALMSNYKGHDYYFCAEACRESFDKNPQKHIESKPVKRKGLWGRYLERLNKVTCGRTPPGCH' A
#
# COMPACT_ATOMS: atom_id res chain seq x y z
N MET A 1 13.32 12.51 7.35
CA MET A 1 13.07 12.12 5.95
C MET A 1 11.68 11.53 5.85
N THR A 2 10.82 12.13 5.03
CA THR A 2 9.42 11.73 4.83
C THR A 2 9.21 11.35 3.36
N ILE A 3 8.22 10.54 3.04
CA ILE A 3 7.99 10.06 1.67
C ILE A 3 6.65 10.62 1.17
N ASP A 4 6.69 11.28 0.02
CA ASP A 4 5.49 11.77 -0.64
C ASP A 4 4.62 10.59 -1.12
N PRO A 5 3.34 10.45 -0.72
CA PRO A 5 2.50 9.33 -1.12
C PRO A 5 2.05 9.38 -2.60
N VAL A 6 2.17 10.53 -3.25
CA VAL A 6 1.82 10.73 -4.67
C VAL A 6 3.02 10.39 -5.56
N CYS A 7 4.16 11.04 -5.33
CA CYS A 7 5.34 10.89 -6.20
C CYS A 7 6.41 9.91 -5.68
N LYS A 8 6.29 9.44 -4.42
CA LYS A 8 7.23 8.53 -3.75
C LYS A 8 8.67 9.07 -3.65
N MET A 9 8.83 10.38 -3.78
CA MET A 9 10.12 11.03 -3.54
C MET A 9 10.37 11.22 -2.04
N ASN A 10 11.65 11.17 -1.69
CA ASN A 10 12.11 11.44 -0.35
C ASN A 10 12.21 12.95 -0.14
N ILE A 11 11.53 13.45 0.87
CA ILE A 11 11.42 14.87 1.19
C ILE A 11 12.05 15.11 2.56
N ASP A 12 12.77 16.21 2.68
CA ASP A 12 13.24 16.66 3.97
C ASP A 12 12.14 17.48 4.66
N PRO A 13 11.64 17.07 5.84
CA PRO A 13 10.56 17.76 6.52
C PRO A 13 10.94 19.18 6.97
N GLY A 14 12.24 19.52 7.06
CA GLY A 14 12.69 20.89 7.31
C GLY A 14 12.57 21.81 6.10
N LYS A 15 12.38 21.25 4.90
CA LYS A 15 12.17 21.99 3.63
C LYS A 15 10.76 21.83 3.06
N ALA A 16 10.01 20.84 3.52
CA ALA A 16 8.65 20.58 3.06
C ALA A 16 7.69 21.62 3.66
N ALA A 17 7.30 22.62 2.87
CA ALA A 17 6.35 23.65 3.29
C ALA A 17 4.88 23.15 3.34
N LEU A 18 4.61 21.92 2.89
CA LEU A 18 3.26 21.46 2.60
C LEU A 18 2.96 20.14 3.31
N MET A 19 1.94 20.19 4.16
CA MET A 19 1.38 19.04 4.88
C MET A 19 -0.14 18.99 4.71
N SER A 20 -0.72 17.79 4.78
CA SER A 20 -2.17 17.56 4.82
C SER A 20 -2.47 16.50 5.87
N ASN A 21 -3.48 16.76 6.71
CA ASN A 21 -3.94 15.81 7.71
C ASN A 21 -5.05 14.94 7.11
N TYR A 22 -4.82 13.63 7.06
CA TYR A 22 -5.81 12.68 6.55
C TYR A 22 -5.92 11.47 7.47
N LYS A 23 -7.14 11.19 7.94
CA LYS A 23 -7.44 10.08 8.88
C LYS A 23 -6.59 10.14 10.17
N GLY A 24 -6.25 11.33 10.65
CA GLY A 24 -5.41 11.51 11.83
C GLY A 24 -3.91 11.27 11.61
N HIS A 25 -3.47 11.17 10.35
CA HIS A 25 -2.07 11.11 9.98
C HIS A 25 -1.65 12.34 9.17
N ASP A 26 -0.51 12.93 9.51
CA ASP A 26 0.08 14.04 8.75
C ASP A 26 0.92 13.50 7.60
N TYR A 27 0.53 13.84 6.38
CA TYR A 27 1.25 13.53 5.15
C TYR A 27 1.97 14.77 4.64
N TYR A 28 3.19 14.57 4.14
CA TYR A 28 4.05 15.64 3.64
C TYR A 28 4.21 15.52 2.13
N PHE A 29 4.27 16.66 1.45
CA PHE A 29 4.30 16.73 -0.01
C PHE A 29 5.45 17.58 -0.51
N CYS A 30 6.00 17.20 -1.67
CA CYS A 30 7.13 17.92 -2.26
C CYS A 30 6.69 19.20 -2.98
N ALA A 31 5.43 19.27 -3.40
CA ALA A 31 4.86 20.38 -4.16
C ALA A 31 3.35 20.51 -3.92
N GLU A 32 2.79 21.69 -4.18
CA GLU A 32 1.34 21.95 -4.03
C GLU A 32 0.52 21.05 -4.94
N ALA A 33 0.99 20.81 -6.16
CA ALA A 33 0.36 19.88 -7.10
C ALA A 33 0.25 18.44 -6.54
N CYS A 34 1.20 18.00 -5.71
CA CYS A 34 1.14 16.69 -5.05
C CYS A 34 0.10 16.69 -3.92
N ARG A 35 0.05 17.77 -3.13
CA ARG A 35 -1.00 17.96 -2.11
C ARG A 35 -2.40 17.96 -2.75
N GLU A 36 -2.63 18.75 -3.79
CA GLU A 36 -3.93 18.80 -4.48
C GLU A 36 -4.31 17.46 -5.10
N SER A 37 -3.35 16.74 -5.70
CA SER A 37 -3.61 15.40 -6.25
C SER A 37 -3.99 14.41 -5.15
N PHE A 38 -3.33 14.52 -4.00
CA PHE A 38 -3.66 13.74 -2.82
C PHE A 38 -5.04 14.11 -2.27
N ASP A 39 -5.37 15.40 -2.11
CA ASP A 39 -6.67 15.83 -1.59
C ASP A 39 -7.83 15.43 -2.52
N LYS A 40 -7.60 15.38 -3.85
CA LYS A 40 -8.57 14.87 -4.81
C LYS A 40 -8.89 13.39 -4.61
N ASN A 41 -7.90 12.54 -4.32
CA ASN A 41 -8.08 11.09 -4.19
C ASN A 41 -7.12 10.44 -3.17
N PRO A 42 -7.22 10.77 -1.87
CA PRO A 42 -6.21 10.37 -0.88
C PRO A 42 -6.20 8.86 -0.66
N GLN A 43 -7.38 8.25 -0.74
CA GLN A 43 -7.58 6.82 -0.60
C GLN A 43 -6.79 6.02 -1.65
N LYS A 44 -6.72 6.48 -2.90
CA LYS A 44 -5.97 5.79 -3.97
C LYS A 44 -4.46 5.76 -3.72
N HIS A 45 -3.93 6.83 -3.11
CA HIS A 45 -2.51 6.96 -2.82
C HIS A 45 -2.11 6.12 -1.59
N ILE A 46 -2.95 6.12 -0.55
CA ILE A 46 -2.69 5.38 0.70
C ILE A 46 -3.00 3.88 0.57
N GLU A 47 -4.01 3.48 -0.20
CA GLU A 47 -4.39 2.07 -0.37
C GLU A 47 -3.55 1.32 -1.40
N SER A 48 -2.53 1.95 -1.99
CA SER A 48 -1.55 1.27 -2.84
C SER A 48 -0.60 0.37 -2.04
N LYS A 49 -1.14 -0.45 -1.13
CA LYS A 49 -0.43 -1.62 -0.59
C LYS A 49 0.04 -2.44 -1.78
N PRO A 50 1.31 -2.88 -1.81
CA PRO A 50 1.81 -3.66 -2.92
C PRO A 50 0.88 -4.86 -3.09
N VAL A 51 0.22 -4.94 -4.25
CA VAL A 51 -0.57 -6.10 -4.63
C VAL A 51 0.37 -7.28 -4.50
N LYS A 52 0.20 -8.10 -3.46
CA LYS A 52 0.97 -9.32 -3.28
C LYS A 52 0.60 -10.23 -4.46
N ARG A 53 1.34 -10.10 -5.55
CA ARG A 53 1.20 -10.98 -6.72
C ARG A 53 1.49 -12.38 -6.20
N LYS A 54 0.47 -13.25 -6.21
CA LYS A 54 0.60 -14.64 -5.76
C LYS A 54 1.71 -15.29 -6.60
N GLY A 55 2.83 -15.62 -5.98
CA GLY A 55 3.92 -16.36 -6.61
C GLY A 55 3.48 -17.78 -7.00
N LEU A 56 4.38 -18.57 -7.59
CA LEU A 56 4.11 -19.96 -7.99
C LEU A 56 3.51 -20.79 -6.83
N TRP A 57 4.02 -20.59 -5.61
CA TRP A 57 3.49 -21.21 -4.38
C TRP A 57 2.06 -20.76 -4.03
N GLY A 58 1.73 -19.49 -4.23
CA GLY A 58 0.38 -18.97 -3.98
C GLY A 58 -0.67 -19.54 -4.95
N ARG A 59 -0.28 -19.74 -6.23
CA ARG A 59 -1.13 -20.42 -7.23
C ARG A 59 -1.28 -21.92 -6.94
N TYR A 60 -0.22 -22.57 -6.47
CA TYR A 60 -0.25 -23.98 -6.09
C TYR A 60 -1.17 -24.24 -4.90
N LEU A 61 -1.08 -23.44 -3.83
CA LEU A 61 -1.97 -23.57 -2.66
C LEU A 61 -3.45 -23.37 -3.01
N GLU A 62 -3.77 -22.43 -3.90
CA GLU A 62 -5.14 -22.21 -4.38
C GLU A 62 -5.68 -23.40 -5.20
N ARG A 63 -4.81 -24.04 -6.01
CA ARG A 63 -5.16 -25.28 -6.71
C ARG A 63 -5.40 -26.43 -5.74
N LEU A 64 -4.56 -26.61 -4.73
CA LEU A 64 -4.77 -27.65 -3.71
C LEU A 64 -6.09 -27.47 -2.97
N ASN A 65 -6.39 -26.24 -2.53
CA ASN A 65 -7.62 -25.92 -1.79
C ASN A 65 -8.90 -26.23 -2.60
N LYS A 66 -8.83 -26.06 -3.93
CA LYS A 66 -9.93 -26.37 -4.86
C LYS A 66 -10.15 -27.88 -5.03
N VAL A 67 -9.10 -28.69 -4.95
CA VAL A 67 -9.19 -30.16 -5.07
C VAL A 67 -9.62 -30.80 -3.74
N THR A 68 -9.23 -30.22 -2.60
CA THR A 68 -9.55 -30.76 -1.27
C THR A 68 -10.80 -30.17 -0.62
N CYS A 69 -11.63 -29.41 -1.37
CA CYS A 69 -12.84 -28.75 -0.88
C CYS A 69 -12.65 -28.01 0.47
N GLY A 70 -11.51 -27.36 0.69
CA GLY A 70 -11.27 -26.62 1.94
C GLY A 70 -10.77 -27.45 3.13
N ARG A 71 -10.54 -28.76 3.00
CA ARG A 71 -9.92 -29.55 4.07
C ARG A 71 -8.40 -29.43 3.98
N THR A 72 -7.80 -28.77 4.97
CA THR A 72 -6.36 -28.79 5.19
C THR A 72 -5.90 -30.26 5.22
N PRO A 73 -4.84 -30.64 4.49
CA PRO A 73 -4.33 -32.01 4.55
C PRO A 73 -4.05 -32.36 6.02
N PRO A 74 -4.47 -33.53 6.52
CA PRO A 74 -4.15 -33.94 7.87
C PRO A 74 -2.62 -33.93 8.00
N GLY A 75 -2.11 -33.21 8.99
CA GLY A 75 -0.70 -33.27 9.34
C GLY A 75 -0.35 -34.73 9.63
N CYS A 76 0.69 -35.25 8.98
CA CYS A 76 1.22 -36.55 9.30
C CYS A 76 1.66 -36.54 10.77
N HIS A 77 1.10 -37.44 11.56
CA HIS A 77 1.51 -37.76 12.94
C HIS A 77 2.76 -38.65 12.93
#